data_AF-A0A853F389-F1
#
_entry.id   AF-A0A853F389-F1
#
_cell.length_a   1.000
_cell.length_b   1.000
_cell.length_c   1.000
_cell.angle_alpha   90.00
_cell.angle_beta   90.00
_cell.angle_gamma   90.00
#
_symmetry.space_group_name_H-M   'P 1'
#
loop_
_entity.id
_entity.type
_entity.pdbx_description
1 polymer ?
#
loop_
_entity_poly.entity_id
_entity_poly.type
_entity_poly.pdbx_seq_one_letter_code
_entity_poly.pdbx_strand_id
1 'polypeptide(L)'
;MKILLLLALLLPTQAFSTWPHKDIAQAVFAKSVDERTPIEIITEADNSLKKVYFFTNIRHLKGDKITHRWSYNGKVRAKISFDIKGNRWRVWSSKNLWHTWTGEWTVEVIDQNEKILLTKTFEYKKL
;
A
#
# COMPACT_ATOMS: atom_id res chain seq x y z
N MET A 1 47.50 21.50 33.20
CA MET A 1 47.05 21.48 31.79
C MET A 1 45.56 21.19 31.75
N LYS A 2 44.75 22.15 31.26
CA LYS A 2 43.30 21.99 31.05
C LYS A 2 43.08 21.33 29.69
N ILE A 3 42.61 20.09 29.65
CA ILE A 3 42.08 19.49 28.43
C ILE A 3 40.57 19.65 28.48
N LEU A 4 40.06 20.60 27.68
CA LEU A 4 38.63 20.76 27.43
C LEU A 4 38.24 19.69 26.39
N LEU A 5 37.66 18.58 26.84
CA LEU A 5 37.05 17.59 25.95
C LEU A 5 35.66 18.12 25.54
N LEU A 6 35.57 18.66 24.32
CA LEU A 6 34.29 18.90 23.66
C LEU A 6 33.66 17.54 23.35
N LEU A 7 32.68 17.15 24.18
CA LEU A 7 31.84 16.00 23.93
C LEU A 7 30.80 16.39 22.85
N ALA A 8 31.10 16.07 21.60
CA ALA A 8 30.11 16.15 20.53
C ALA A 8 29.04 15.07 20.79
N LEU A 9 27.88 15.48 21.32
CA LEU A 9 26.69 14.63 21.41
C LEU A 9 26.22 14.30 19.98
N LEU A 10 26.58 13.13 19.48
CA LEU A 10 25.87 12.50 18.38
C LEU A 10 24.46 12.14 18.88
N LEU A 11 23.49 13.03 18.64
CA LEU A 11 22.09 12.69 18.80
C LEU A 11 21.77 11.60 17.76
N PRO A 12 21.33 10.39 18.17
CA PRO A 12 20.86 9.41 17.21
C PRO A 12 19.67 10.01 16.48
N THR A 13 19.79 10.18 15.17
CA THR A 13 18.66 10.52 14.31
C THR A 13 17.70 9.33 14.35
N GLN A 14 16.72 9.41 15.24
CA GLN A 14 15.61 8.46 15.23
C GLN A 14 14.85 8.71 13.94
N ALA A 15 15.06 7.84 12.95
CA ALA A 15 14.22 7.78 11.78
C ALA A 15 12.84 7.31 12.24
N PHE A 16 11.95 8.25 12.57
CA PHE A 16 10.53 7.94 12.68
C PHE A 16 10.06 7.50 11.30
N SER A 17 9.67 6.24 11.17
CA SER A 17 9.02 5.74 9.95
C SER A 17 7.73 6.54 9.75
N THR A 18 7.76 7.48 8.80
CA THR A 18 6.58 8.24 8.42
C THR A 18 5.67 7.30 7.63
N TRP A 19 4.41 7.24 8.03
CA TRP A 19 3.41 6.52 7.28
C TRP A 19 3.23 7.16 5.89
N PRO A 20 2.89 6.37 4.86
CA PRO A 20 2.68 6.92 3.51
C PRO A 20 1.53 7.93 3.44
N HIS A 21 0.62 7.89 4.42
CA HIS A 21 -0.43 8.89 4.63
C HIS A 21 -0.83 8.91 6.12
N LYS A 22 -1.36 10.02 6.62
CA LYS A 22 -1.79 10.16 8.03
C LYS A 22 -2.80 9.10 8.50
N ASP A 23 -3.57 8.55 7.56
CA ASP A 23 -4.62 7.56 7.80
C ASP A 23 -4.28 6.15 7.29
N ILE A 24 -3.09 5.96 6.68
CA ILE A 24 -2.68 4.67 6.10
C ILE A 24 -1.27 4.38 6.57
N ALA A 25 -1.13 3.40 7.46
CA ALA A 25 0.15 2.99 8.01
C ALA A 25 0.96 2.10 7.06
N GLN A 26 0.30 1.39 6.15
CA GLN A 26 0.94 0.52 5.15
C GLN A 26 -0.02 0.30 3.98
N ALA A 27 0.52 0.31 2.76
CA ALA A 27 -0.18 -0.14 1.56
C ALA A 27 0.82 -0.78 0.60
N VAL A 28 0.61 -2.06 0.28
CA VAL A 28 1.57 -2.87 -0.47
C VAL A 28 0.87 -3.87 -1.38
N PHE A 29 1.52 -4.19 -2.51
CA PHE A 29 1.16 -5.36 -3.30
C PHE A 29 1.84 -6.59 -2.74
N ALA A 30 1.16 -7.74 -2.82
CA ALA A 30 1.65 -9.00 -2.30
C ALA A 30 1.14 -10.17 -3.16
N LYS A 31 1.88 -11.28 -3.18
CA LYS A 31 1.42 -12.49 -3.88
C LYS A 31 0.28 -13.20 -3.16
N SER A 32 0.23 -13.08 -1.83
CA SER A 32 -0.88 -13.59 -1.03
C SER A 32 -1.08 -12.77 0.24
N VAL A 33 -2.18 -13.04 0.94
CA VAL A 33 -2.45 -12.52 2.28
C VAL A 33 -2.85 -13.70 3.15
N ASP A 34 -2.10 -13.94 4.22
CA ASP A 34 -2.36 -15.00 5.19
C ASP A 34 -2.42 -14.40 6.60
N GLU A 35 -3.33 -14.89 7.44
CA GLU A 35 -3.59 -14.34 8.78
C GLU A 35 -3.69 -12.79 8.82
N ARG A 36 -4.28 -12.20 7.77
CA ARG A 36 -4.42 -10.74 7.58
C ARG A 36 -3.07 -10.01 7.44
N THR A 37 -2.06 -10.69 6.91
CA THR A 37 -0.69 -10.18 6.71
C THR A 37 -0.28 -10.41 5.25
N PRO A 38 0.27 -9.41 4.54
CA PRO A 38 0.75 -9.60 3.18
C PRO A 38 1.99 -10.51 3.17
N ILE A 39 2.00 -11.50 2.28
CA ILE A 39 3.10 -12.44 2.09
C ILE A 39 3.71 -12.21 0.70
N GLU A 40 5.04 -12.21 0.64
CA GLU A 40 5.82 -11.85 -0.56
C GLU A 40 5.39 -10.49 -1.13
N ILE A 41 5.81 -9.43 -0.45
CA ILE A 41 5.57 -8.05 -0.91
C ILE A 41 6.35 -7.82 -2.21
N ILE A 42 5.67 -7.26 -3.20
CA ILE A 42 6.20 -7.04 -4.54
C ILE A 42 5.95 -5.62 -5.03
N THR A 43 6.82 -5.16 -5.94
CA THR A 43 6.62 -3.94 -6.75
C THR A 43 6.58 -4.26 -8.25
N GLU A 44 6.87 -5.51 -8.60
CA GLU A 44 6.80 -6.05 -9.95
C GLU A 44 6.40 -7.52 -9.91
N ALA A 45 5.80 -7.99 -10.99
CA ALA A 45 5.54 -9.41 -11.23
C ALA A 45 5.63 -9.70 -12.72
N ASP A 46 5.95 -10.94 -13.07
CA ASP A 46 5.87 -11.39 -14.45
C ASP A 46 4.51 -12.04 -14.75
N ASN A 47 4.23 -12.29 -16.04
CA ASN A 47 2.92 -12.76 -16.51
C ASN A 47 2.57 -14.22 -16.18
N SER A 48 3.41 -14.92 -15.41
CA SER A 48 3.06 -16.15 -14.73
C SER A 48 2.18 -15.91 -13.49
N LEU A 49 2.30 -14.75 -12.83
CA LEU A 49 1.51 -14.42 -11.64
C LEU A 49 0.05 -14.14 -12.01
N LYS A 50 -0.83 -15.09 -11.73
CA LYS A 50 -2.26 -15.00 -12.10
C LYS A 50 -3.10 -14.12 -11.19
N LYS A 51 -2.61 -13.80 -10.00
CA LYS A 51 -3.34 -13.04 -8.99
C LYS A 51 -2.40 -12.22 -8.14
N VAL A 52 -2.77 -10.96 -7.91
CA VAL A 52 -2.08 -10.04 -7.00
C VAL A 52 -3.06 -9.54 -5.95
N TYR A 53 -2.56 -9.31 -4.74
CA TYR A 53 -3.31 -8.71 -3.64
C TYR A 53 -2.79 -7.31 -3.39
N PHE A 54 -3.69 -6.39 -3.04
CA PHE A 54 -3.34 -5.08 -2.53
C PHE A 54 -3.84 -4.97 -1.09
N PHE A 55 -2.91 -4.95 -0.15
CA PHE A 55 -3.15 -4.92 1.28
C PHE A 55 -3.00 -3.49 1.80
N THR A 56 -3.91 -3.06 2.67
CA THR A 56 -3.89 -1.74 3.30
C THR A 56 -4.15 -1.85 4.81
N ASN A 57 -3.29 -1.24 5.61
CA ASN A 57 -3.43 -1.10 7.06
C ASN A 57 -3.83 0.33 7.40
N ILE A 58 -5.10 0.52 7.68
CA ILE A 58 -5.80 1.79 7.84
C ILE A 58 -5.82 2.23 9.30
N ARG A 59 -5.78 3.54 9.52
CA ARG A 59 -5.81 4.22 10.80
C ARG A 59 -6.79 5.39 10.77
N HIS A 60 -7.40 5.69 11.92
CA HIS A 60 -8.19 6.91 12.14
C HIS A 60 -9.46 7.11 11.27
N LEU A 61 -9.83 6.13 10.44
CA LEU A 61 -11.02 6.18 9.57
C LEU A 61 -12.18 5.30 10.07
N LYS A 62 -12.32 5.11 11.40
CA LYS A 62 -13.43 4.31 11.94
C LYS A 62 -14.77 4.99 11.62
N GLY A 63 -15.69 4.24 11.03
CA GLY A 63 -17.00 4.72 10.60
C GLY A 63 -17.03 5.15 9.13
N ASP A 64 -15.88 5.35 8.50
CA ASP A 64 -15.79 5.70 7.09
C ASP A 64 -15.79 4.47 6.18
N LYS A 65 -15.94 4.76 4.89
CA LYS A 65 -15.75 3.82 3.80
C LYS A 65 -14.53 4.22 2.98
N ILE A 66 -13.69 3.23 2.66
CA ILE A 66 -12.58 3.40 1.71
C ILE A 66 -12.77 2.44 0.55
N THR A 67 -12.21 2.79 -0.62
CA THR A 67 -12.27 1.96 -1.81
C THR A 67 -10.89 1.76 -2.41
N HIS A 68 -10.55 0.52 -2.75
CA HIS A 68 -9.43 0.23 -3.64
C HIS A 68 -9.92 0.34 -5.09
N ARG A 69 -9.42 1.34 -5.82
CA ARG A 69 -9.72 1.58 -7.24
C ARG A 69 -8.55 1.08 -8.09
N TRP A 70 -8.76 -0.06 -8.75
CA TRP A 70 -7.77 -0.68 -9.63
C TRP A 70 -7.90 -0.14 -11.04
N SER A 71 -6.78 0.29 -11.63
CA SER A 71 -6.70 0.84 -12.97
C SER A 71 -5.59 0.17 -13.77
N TYR A 72 -5.85 -0.04 -15.06
CA TYR A 72 -4.89 -0.56 -16.04
C TYR A 72 -5.07 0.18 -17.36
N ASN A 73 -3.98 0.70 -17.92
CA ASN A 73 -3.97 1.57 -19.11
C ASN A 73 -4.94 2.75 -18.98
N GLY A 74 -4.89 3.46 -17.85
CA GLY A 74 -5.74 4.61 -17.56
C GLY A 74 -7.23 4.31 -17.39
N LYS A 75 -7.64 3.03 -17.47
CA LYS A 75 -9.05 2.62 -17.33
C LYS A 75 -9.26 1.92 -16.01
N VAL A 76 -10.29 2.33 -15.28
CA VAL A 76 -10.73 1.65 -14.04
C VAL A 76 -11.21 0.25 -14.40
N ARG A 77 -10.60 -0.76 -13.77
CA ARG A 77 -10.91 -2.18 -13.94
C ARG A 77 -11.69 -2.79 -12.78
N ALA A 78 -11.65 -2.17 -11.60
CA ALA A 78 -12.46 -2.55 -10.45
C ALA A 78 -12.48 -1.45 -9.39
N LYS A 79 -13.57 -1.38 -8.62
CA LYS A 79 -13.68 -0.65 -7.35
C LYS A 79 -14.12 -1.63 -6.28
N ILE A 80 -13.36 -1.75 -5.19
CA ILE A 80 -13.70 -2.63 -4.05
C ILE A 80 -13.75 -1.77 -2.79
N SER A 81 -14.93 -1.66 -2.20
CA SER A 81 -15.17 -0.83 -1.02
C SER A 81 -15.16 -1.65 0.28
N PHE A 82 -14.73 -1.00 1.37
CA PHE A 82 -14.68 -1.59 2.70
C PHE A 82 -15.23 -0.61 3.72
N ASP A 83 -16.15 -1.08 4.57
CA ASP A 83 -16.61 -0.33 5.74
C ASP A 83 -15.62 -0.53 6.90
N ILE A 84 -15.08 0.57 7.42
CA ILE A 84 -14.01 0.54 8.41
C ILE A 84 -14.61 0.58 9.81
N LYS A 85 -14.52 -0.54 10.53
CA LYS A 85 -15.23 -0.71 11.82
C LYS A 85 -14.35 -0.47 13.06
N GLY A 86 -13.08 -0.12 12.89
CA GLY A 86 -12.16 0.09 14.01
C GLY A 86 -11.04 1.09 13.71
N ASN A 87 -10.44 1.63 14.77
CA ASN A 87 -9.39 2.67 14.69
C ASN A 87 -8.12 2.19 13.99
N ARG A 88 -7.90 0.87 14.01
CA ARG A 88 -6.95 0.15 13.15
C ARG A 88 -7.75 -0.88 12.38
N TRP A 89 -7.65 -0.87 11.06
CA TRP A 89 -8.36 -1.83 10.23
C TRP A 89 -7.49 -2.31 9.09
N ARG A 90 -7.43 -3.63 8.89
CA ARG A 90 -6.68 -4.23 7.79
C ARG A 90 -7.68 -4.74 6.76
N VAL A 91 -7.44 -4.36 5.50
CA VAL A 91 -8.25 -4.77 4.36
C VAL A 91 -7.34 -5.20 3.23
N TRP A 92 -7.87 -6.00 2.32
CA TRP A 92 -7.19 -6.34 1.08
C TRP A 92 -8.24 -6.57 0.00
N SER A 93 -7.91 -6.18 -1.22
CA SER A 93 -8.59 -6.66 -2.43
C SER A 93 -7.58 -7.36 -3.30
N SER A 94 -8.06 -8.09 -4.31
CA SER A 94 -7.21 -8.79 -5.24
C SER A 94 -7.67 -8.61 -6.66
N LYS A 95 -6.75 -8.75 -7.61
CA LYS A 95 -7.05 -8.75 -9.04
C LYS A 95 -6.44 -9.98 -9.69
N ASN A 96 -7.26 -10.70 -10.46
CA ASN A 96 -6.77 -11.72 -11.37
C ASN A 96 -6.14 -11.00 -12.58
N LEU A 97 -4.90 -11.37 -12.91
CA LEU A 97 -4.11 -10.76 -13.98
C LEU A 97 -4.08 -11.69 -15.19
N TRP A 98 -4.63 -11.20 -16.30
CA TRP A 98 -4.51 -11.88 -17.59
C TRP A 98 -3.11 -11.68 -18.16
N HIS A 99 -2.54 -12.70 -18.79
CA HIS A 99 -1.16 -12.68 -19.28
C HIS A 99 -0.86 -11.59 -20.32
N THR A 100 -1.89 -11.00 -20.94
CA THR A 100 -1.81 -9.90 -21.91
C THR A 100 -1.96 -8.51 -21.28
N TRP A 101 -2.35 -8.41 -20.00
CA TRP A 101 -2.53 -7.13 -19.31
C TRP A 101 -1.23 -6.61 -18.71
N THR A 102 -0.15 -6.74 -19.46
CA THR A 102 1.20 -6.32 -19.07
C THR A 102 1.34 -4.80 -19.11
N GLY A 103 2.24 -4.27 -18.28
CA GLY A 103 2.47 -2.84 -18.06
C GLY A 103 2.17 -2.44 -16.62
N GLU A 104 2.15 -1.12 -16.41
CA GLU A 104 1.86 -0.54 -15.09
C GLU A 104 0.39 -0.73 -14.71
N TRP A 105 0.21 -1.21 -13.48
CA TRP A 105 -1.07 -1.22 -12.79
C TRP A 105 -1.06 -0.21 -11.66
N THR A 106 -2.18 0.47 -11.46
CA THR A 106 -2.37 1.45 -10.40
C THR A 106 -3.48 1.01 -9.47
N VAL A 107 -3.26 1.17 -8.17
CA VAL A 107 -4.33 1.12 -7.17
C VAL A 107 -4.34 2.40 -6.37
N GLU A 108 -5.49 3.06 -6.37
CA GLU A 108 -5.75 4.21 -5.52
C GLU A 108 -6.59 3.76 -4.32
N VAL A 109 -6.22 4.21 -3.13
CA VAL A 109 -7.07 4.18 -1.95
C VAL A 109 -7.82 5.49 -1.90
N ILE A 110 -9.12 5.44 -2.11
CA ILE A 110 -9.99 6.62 -2.12
C ILE A 110 -10.98 6.58 -0.94
N ASP A 111 -11.35 7.74 -0.42
CA ASP A 111 -12.41 7.86 0.59
C ASP A 111 -13.82 7.91 -0.05
N GLN A 112 -14.84 8.05 0.80
CA GLN A 112 -16.24 8.14 0.40
C GLN A 112 -16.59 9.39 -0.44
N ASN A 113 -15.73 10.40 -0.47
CA ASN A 113 -15.88 11.61 -1.29
C ASN A 113 -15.04 11.53 -2.58
N GLU A 114 -14.58 10.34 -2.96
CA GLU A 114 -13.66 10.08 -4.09
C GLU A 114 -12.31 10.83 -3.98
N LYS A 115 -11.94 11.30 -2.78
CA LYS A 115 -10.61 11.88 -2.56
C LYS A 115 -9.58 10.77 -2.47
N ILE A 116 -8.49 10.92 -3.23
CA ILE A 116 -7.35 10.02 -3.17
C ILE A 116 -6.57 10.25 -1.87
N LEU A 117 -6.47 9.19 -1.06
CA LEU A 117 -5.65 9.17 0.15
C LEU A 117 -4.23 8.67 -0.16
N LEU A 118 -4.11 7.72 -1.10
CA LEU A 118 -2.84 7.13 -1.49
C LEU A 118 -2.94 6.49 -2.88
N THR A 119 -1.85 6.56 -3.66
CA THR A 119 -1.69 5.85 -4.93
C THR A 119 -0.49 4.91 -4.85
N LYS A 120 -0.64 3.70 -5.37
CA LYS A 120 0.43 2.71 -5.49
C LYS A 120 0.42 2.08 -6.88
N THR A 121 1.60 1.77 -7.40
CA THR A 121 1.77 1.09 -8.68
C THR A 121 2.57 -0.19 -8.54
N PHE A 122 2.36 -1.13 -9.46
CA PHE A 122 3.26 -2.27 -9.68
C PHE A 122 3.37 -2.55 -11.17
N GLU A 123 4.52 -3.06 -11.59
CA GLU A 123 4.79 -3.40 -12.99
C GLU A 123 4.48 -4.87 -13.27
N TYR A 124 3.67 -5.16 -14.29
CA TYR A 124 3.35 -6.53 -14.70
C TYR A 124 4.02 -6.86 -16.04
N LYS A 125 5.14 -7.57 -16.00
CA LYS A 125 6.03 -7.76 -17.15
C LYS A 125 5.66 -9.00 -17.96
N LYS A 126 5.88 -8.93 -19.26
CA LYS A 126 5.89 -10.11 -20.12
C LYS A 126 7.20 -10.88 -19.89
N LEU A 127 7.13 -12.18 -19.63
CA LEU A 127 8.29 -13.08 -19.71
C LEU A 127 8.81 -13.20 -21.14
#